data_AF-A0A7G8VHZ8-F1
#
_entry.id   AF-A0A7G8VHZ8-F1
#
_cell.length_a   1.000
_cell.length_b   1.000
_cell.length_c   1.000
_cell.angle_alpha   90.00
_cell.angle_beta   90.00
_cell.angle_gamma   90.00
#
_symmetry.space_group_name_H-M   'P 1'
#
loop_
_entity.id
_entity.type
_entity.pdbx_description
1 polymer ?
#
loop_
_entity_poly.entity_id
_entity_poly.type
_entity_poly.pdbx_seq_one_letter_code
_entity_poly.pdbx_strand_id
1 'polypeptide(L)'
;MNHTFLWHDYETFGAVPRRDRPSQFAAIRTDAELNEVGEPLMVYCKPAPDYLPSPEACLITGITPQVCLERGIPEHEFAAQIEQAFSQPGTIGVGYNTIRFDDEVTRFLFWRNLIDPYAREWQNDCGRWDLLDVVRLMYALRPDGIQWPKKEDGKPSFKLEDLARANGLLHESAHDALSDVRATIALARLIRDKQPKLFDFAFGLHRKDRVASELGLPAMRETAKPFLHVSGMFPAERGCLAVMWPLASHPSNKNELIAWDLSHDPSELRDLDADTLRLRLFTRTADLPEGMVRLPVKGIHLNKSPMVVGNLRTLAPAMAERWGIDLDAAMRHAAIARDLPDMSAIWSKVYARPKEATPDVDEDLYGGFVGNADRRRLNQLRALSPEELAKDRTGFDDGRLDEVLFRYRARNWPELLAPEEVERWEALRVARLFKGEGGARTIEQLFSEVDALSETADERGEEILGALYEYAEAIAPEA
;
A
#
# COMPACT_ATOMS: atom_id res chain seq x y z
N MET A 1 -26.40 -8.72 -5.99
CA MET A 1 -25.43 -9.75 -5.54
C MET A 1 -24.84 -9.24 -4.24
N ASN A 2 -24.78 -10.06 -3.21
CA ASN A 2 -24.13 -9.68 -1.95
C ASN A 2 -22.62 -9.82 -2.14
N HIS A 3 -21.87 -8.76 -1.81
CA HIS A 3 -20.41 -8.80 -1.78
C HIS A 3 -19.94 -9.61 -0.56
N THR A 4 -18.70 -10.06 -0.59
CA THR A 4 -18.00 -10.57 0.60
C THR A 4 -16.79 -9.70 0.86
N PHE A 5 -16.33 -9.66 2.10
CA PHE A 5 -15.06 -9.05 2.44
C PHE A 5 -14.02 -10.15 2.59
N LEU A 6 -12.83 -9.94 2.02
CA LEU A 6 -11.65 -10.71 2.37
C LEU A 6 -10.74 -9.81 3.19
N TRP A 7 -10.80 -9.99 4.51
CA TRP A 7 -9.96 -9.28 5.47
C TRP A 7 -8.59 -9.92 5.45
N HIS A 8 -7.53 -9.16 5.26
CA HIS A 8 -6.19 -9.70 5.12
C HIS A 8 -5.11 -8.82 5.71
N ASP A 9 -3.97 -9.45 5.97
CA ASP A 9 -2.74 -8.82 6.47
C ASP A 9 -1.53 -9.66 6.04
N TYR A 10 -0.39 -9.00 5.85
CA TYR A 10 0.89 -9.65 5.59
C TYR A 10 1.89 -9.35 6.70
N GLU A 11 2.63 -10.39 7.09
CA GLU A 11 3.98 -10.19 7.62
C GLU A 11 4.98 -10.26 6.45
N THR A 12 5.96 -9.36 6.45
CA THR A 12 6.97 -9.27 5.40
C THR A 12 8.38 -9.27 5.98
N PHE A 13 9.34 -9.68 5.18
CA PHE A 13 10.77 -9.60 5.51
C PHE A 13 11.36 -8.19 5.35
N GLY A 14 10.53 -7.16 5.19
CA GLY A 14 10.98 -5.78 5.09
C GLY A 14 9.89 -4.80 4.66
N ALA A 15 10.19 -3.51 4.80
CA ALA A 15 9.22 -2.43 4.67
C ALA A 15 9.06 -1.88 3.24
N VAL A 16 9.73 -2.44 2.24
CA VAL A 16 9.69 -1.97 0.84
C VAL A 16 8.92 -2.96 -0.04
N PRO A 17 7.61 -2.75 -0.29
CA PRO A 17 6.74 -3.74 -0.94
C PRO A 17 7.21 -4.24 -2.31
N ARG A 18 7.91 -3.37 -3.05
CA ARG A 18 8.43 -3.70 -4.39
C ARG A 18 9.62 -4.65 -4.38
N ARG A 19 10.36 -4.71 -3.27
CA ARG A 19 11.65 -5.41 -3.14
C ARG A 19 11.59 -6.54 -2.15
N ASP A 20 11.04 -6.26 -0.97
CA ASP A 20 10.97 -7.20 0.15
C ASP A 20 9.91 -8.28 -0.11
N ARG A 21 10.15 -9.45 0.48
CA ARG A 21 9.32 -10.63 0.24
C ARG A 21 8.31 -10.83 1.37
N PRO A 22 7.09 -11.31 1.06
CA PRO A 22 6.16 -11.72 2.11
C PRO A 22 6.75 -12.92 2.86
N SER A 23 6.54 -12.96 4.18
CA SER A 23 6.91 -14.08 5.04
C SER A 23 5.65 -14.89 5.43
N GLN A 24 4.56 -14.21 5.76
CA GLN A 24 3.26 -14.80 6.10
C GLN A 24 2.12 -14.01 5.46
N PHE A 25 1.01 -14.69 5.13
CA PHE A 25 -0.26 -14.07 4.79
C PHE A 25 -1.36 -14.69 5.63
N ALA A 26 -2.21 -13.84 6.21
CA ALA A 26 -3.44 -14.27 6.85
C ALA A 26 -4.64 -13.59 6.20
N ALA A 27 -5.75 -14.33 6.08
CA ALA A 27 -7.01 -13.77 5.65
C ALA A 27 -8.22 -14.49 6.26
N ILE A 28 -9.30 -13.73 6.48
CA ILE A 28 -10.61 -14.24 6.88
C ILE A 28 -11.64 -13.66 5.93
N ARG A 29 -12.51 -14.53 5.39
CA ARG A 29 -13.65 -14.07 4.60
C ARG A 29 -14.84 -13.80 5.50
N THR A 30 -15.57 -12.72 5.25
CA THR A 30 -16.88 -12.49 5.86
C THR A 30 -17.96 -12.23 4.83
N ASP A 31 -19.22 -12.47 5.20
CA ASP A 31 -20.36 -11.91 4.48
C ASP A 31 -20.43 -10.38 4.62
N ALA A 32 -21.42 -9.76 3.96
CA ALA A 32 -21.65 -8.31 4.04
C ALA A 32 -22.05 -7.86 5.45
N GLU A 33 -22.54 -8.77 6.29
CA GLU A 33 -22.91 -8.60 7.68
C GLU A 33 -21.72 -8.69 8.65
N LEU A 34 -20.52 -8.95 8.12
CA LEU A 34 -19.26 -9.15 8.85
C LEU A 34 -19.21 -10.46 9.65
N ASN A 35 -20.01 -11.46 9.32
CA ASN A 35 -19.90 -12.81 9.90
C ASN A 35 -18.85 -13.62 9.14
N GLU A 36 -17.98 -14.35 9.86
CA GLU A 36 -16.95 -15.19 9.23
C GLU A 36 -17.59 -16.28 8.35
N VAL A 37 -17.02 -16.51 7.16
CA VAL A 37 -17.49 -17.49 6.18
C VAL A 37 -16.32 -18.37 5.75
N GLY A 38 -16.46 -19.67 5.99
CA GLY A 38 -15.39 -20.63 5.71
C GLY A 38 -14.25 -20.56 6.72
N GLU A 39 -13.18 -21.29 6.42
CA GLU A 39 -11.99 -21.35 7.29
C GLU A 39 -11.04 -20.16 7.00
N PRO A 40 -10.35 -19.64 8.02
CA PRO A 40 -9.25 -18.71 7.82
C PRO A 40 -8.15 -19.29 6.91
N LEU A 41 -7.59 -18.44 6.05
CA LEU A 41 -6.40 -18.75 5.27
C LEU A 41 -5.19 -18.21 6.02
N MET A 42 -4.23 -19.07 6.37
CA MET A 42 -2.95 -18.66 6.95
C MET A 42 -1.85 -19.50 6.29
N VAL A 43 -0.91 -18.83 5.62
CA VAL A 43 0.18 -19.49 4.89
C VAL A 43 1.49 -18.74 5.06
N TYR A 44 2.59 -19.49 5.11
CA TYR A 44 3.95 -18.93 5.08
C TYR A 44 4.52 -19.04 3.66
N CYS A 45 5.34 -18.08 3.26
CA CYS A 45 6.02 -18.06 1.97
C CYS A 45 7.51 -18.39 2.13
N LYS A 46 7.99 -19.38 1.40
CA LYS A 46 9.43 -19.69 1.34
C LYS A 46 10.18 -18.54 0.64
N PRO A 47 11.22 -17.96 1.25
CA PRO A 47 12.08 -17.01 0.54
C PRO A 47 12.92 -17.77 -0.50
N ALA A 48 13.11 -17.15 -1.67
CA ALA A 48 14.02 -17.67 -2.69
C ALA A 48 15.49 -17.40 -2.30
N PRO A 49 16.46 -18.23 -2.74
CA PRO A 49 17.87 -18.14 -2.34
C PRO A 49 18.63 -16.97 -3.02
N ASP A 50 17.92 -15.95 -3.49
CA ASP A 50 18.46 -14.70 -4.04
C ASP A 50 18.10 -13.46 -3.19
N TYR A 51 17.61 -13.67 -1.95
CA TYR A 51 17.08 -12.62 -1.09
C TYR A 51 17.52 -12.78 0.38
N LEU A 52 17.86 -11.64 1.00
CA LEU A 52 18.16 -11.52 2.44
C LEU A 52 17.12 -10.61 3.12
N PRO A 53 16.52 -11.05 4.23
CA PRO A 53 15.51 -10.27 4.96
C PRO A 53 16.12 -9.05 5.67
N SER A 54 15.28 -8.10 6.08
CA SER A 54 15.63 -7.06 7.06
C SER A 54 15.64 -7.66 8.47
N PRO A 55 16.75 -7.53 9.21
CA PRO A 55 16.80 -7.93 10.61
C PRO A 55 15.71 -7.30 11.48
N GLU A 56 15.44 -6.01 11.29
CA GLU A 56 14.41 -5.29 12.03
C GLU A 56 13.01 -5.86 11.77
N ALA A 57 12.71 -6.23 10.52
CA ALA A 57 11.44 -6.86 10.20
C ALA A 57 11.31 -8.23 10.88
N CYS A 58 12.37 -9.06 10.87
CA CYS A 58 12.38 -10.34 11.58
C CYS A 58 12.20 -10.16 13.09
N LEU A 59 12.78 -9.12 13.69
CA LEU A 59 12.61 -8.80 15.12
C LEU A 59 11.17 -8.38 15.45
N ILE A 60 10.56 -7.53 14.60
CA ILE A 60 9.18 -7.06 14.78
C ILE A 60 8.19 -8.21 14.67
N THR A 61 8.31 -9.01 13.61
CA THR A 61 7.37 -10.10 13.30
C THR A 61 7.65 -11.36 14.12
N GLY A 62 8.89 -11.57 14.54
CA GLY A 62 9.34 -12.83 15.11
C GLY A 62 9.46 -13.98 14.10
N ILE A 63 9.33 -13.71 12.79
CA ILE A 63 9.36 -14.73 11.74
C ILE A 63 10.75 -14.74 11.10
N THR A 64 11.45 -15.87 11.23
CA THR A 64 12.75 -16.09 10.58
C THR A 64 12.59 -16.76 9.21
N PRO A 65 13.56 -16.61 8.30
CA PRO A 65 13.61 -17.37 7.05
C PRO A 65 13.48 -18.89 7.27
N GLN A 66 14.07 -19.42 8.35
CA GLN A 66 14.02 -20.83 8.72
C GLN A 66 12.59 -21.30 8.99
N VAL A 67 11.79 -20.51 9.73
CA VAL A 67 10.37 -20.82 9.96
C VAL A 67 9.62 -20.88 8.63
N CYS A 68 9.88 -19.94 7.73
CA CYS A 68 9.28 -19.92 6.39
C CYS A 68 9.75 -21.08 5.51
N LEU A 69 11.02 -21.51 5.61
CA LEU A 69 11.55 -22.67 4.90
C LEU A 69 10.94 -23.99 5.41
N GLU A 70 10.71 -24.10 6.71
CA GLU A 70 10.11 -25.29 7.34
C GLU A 70 8.60 -25.38 7.04
N ARG A 71 7.86 -24.28 7.24
CA ARG A 71 6.39 -24.29 7.25
C ARG A 71 5.76 -23.76 5.97
N GLY A 72 6.51 -23.06 5.15
CA GLY A 72 5.99 -22.35 3.99
C GLY A 72 5.86 -23.19 2.73
N ILE A 73 5.19 -22.58 1.76
CA ILE A 73 5.10 -23.07 0.38
C ILE A 73 5.92 -22.17 -0.55
N PRO A 74 6.33 -22.65 -1.74
CA PRO A 74 7.02 -21.82 -2.73
C PRO A 74 6.22 -20.56 -3.12
N GLU A 75 6.90 -19.47 -3.49
CA GLU A 75 6.27 -18.16 -3.76
C GLU A 75 5.15 -18.25 -4.82
N HIS A 76 5.30 -19.12 -5.84
CA HIS A 76 4.27 -19.29 -6.86
C HIS A 76 2.97 -19.93 -6.34
N GLU A 77 3.06 -20.91 -5.44
CA GLU A 77 1.88 -21.52 -4.80
C GLU A 77 1.24 -20.55 -3.80
N PHE A 78 2.07 -19.83 -3.04
CA PHE A 78 1.63 -18.77 -2.13
C PHE A 78 0.83 -17.70 -2.88
N ALA A 79 1.37 -17.21 -3.99
CA ALA A 79 0.70 -16.23 -4.85
C ALA A 79 -0.60 -16.78 -5.45
N ALA A 80 -0.63 -18.06 -5.86
CA ALA A 80 -1.82 -18.70 -6.42
C ALA A 80 -2.96 -18.84 -5.38
N GLN A 81 -2.66 -19.22 -4.14
CA GLN A 81 -3.68 -19.28 -3.08
C GLN A 81 -4.28 -17.91 -2.77
N ILE A 82 -3.43 -16.87 -2.73
CA ILE A 82 -3.86 -15.49 -2.52
C ILE A 82 -4.71 -14.99 -3.69
N GLU A 83 -4.29 -15.22 -4.94
CA GLU A 83 -5.09 -14.90 -6.13
C GLU A 83 -6.45 -15.58 -6.09
N GLN A 84 -6.50 -16.87 -5.77
CA GLN A 84 -7.75 -17.62 -5.67
C GLN A 84 -8.69 -17.04 -4.61
N ALA A 85 -8.16 -16.62 -3.46
CA ALA A 85 -8.95 -15.99 -2.42
C ALA A 85 -9.50 -14.63 -2.89
N PHE A 86 -8.67 -13.75 -3.47
CA PHE A 86 -9.14 -12.43 -3.90
C PHE A 86 -10.02 -12.44 -5.16
N SER A 87 -9.88 -13.44 -6.03
CA SER A 87 -10.54 -13.46 -7.35
C SER A 87 -11.96 -14.01 -7.32
N GLN A 88 -12.47 -14.44 -6.16
CA GLN A 88 -13.87 -14.86 -6.03
C GLN A 88 -14.80 -13.68 -6.37
N PRO A 89 -15.82 -13.85 -7.24
CA PRO A 89 -16.69 -12.76 -7.65
C PRO A 89 -17.31 -11.99 -6.49
N GLY A 90 -17.32 -10.66 -6.57
CA GLY A 90 -17.86 -9.78 -5.53
C GLY A 90 -17.00 -9.67 -4.27
N THR A 91 -15.73 -10.07 -4.31
CA THR A 91 -14.81 -9.94 -3.17
C THR A 91 -14.28 -8.52 -3.05
N ILE A 92 -14.46 -7.90 -1.88
CA ILE A 92 -13.79 -6.65 -1.51
C ILE A 92 -12.61 -7.01 -0.61
N GLY A 93 -11.38 -6.82 -1.11
CA GLY A 93 -10.17 -6.96 -0.28
C GLY A 93 -10.07 -5.81 0.72
N VAL A 94 -9.94 -6.12 2.01
CA VAL A 94 -9.90 -5.11 3.09
C VAL A 94 -8.83 -5.46 4.10
N GLY A 95 -8.21 -4.46 4.71
CA GLY A 95 -7.48 -4.63 5.95
C GLY A 95 -7.25 -3.28 6.62
N TYR A 96 -6.15 -3.15 7.36
CA TYR A 96 -5.80 -1.94 8.08
C TYR A 96 -4.52 -1.32 7.51
N ASN A 97 -4.62 -0.21 6.77
CA ASN A 97 -3.52 0.41 6.02
C ASN A 97 -3.06 -0.40 4.77
N THR A 98 -3.86 -1.36 4.31
CA THR A 98 -3.49 -2.29 3.24
C THR A 98 -3.27 -1.61 1.89
N ILE A 99 -4.05 -0.56 1.56
CA ILE A 99 -3.95 0.11 0.24
C ILE A 99 -2.58 0.73 -0.01
N ARG A 100 -1.85 1.09 1.06
CA ARG A 100 -0.53 1.72 0.97
C ARG A 100 0.63 0.74 1.14
N PHE A 101 0.36 -0.49 1.57
CA PHE A 101 1.40 -1.47 1.87
C PHE A 101 1.06 -2.86 1.33
N ASP A 102 0.15 -3.60 1.96
CA ASP A 102 -0.20 -4.99 1.63
C ASP A 102 -0.69 -5.19 0.19
N ASP A 103 -1.45 -4.22 -0.33
CA ASP A 103 -1.89 -4.24 -1.71
C ASP A 103 -0.72 -4.06 -2.68
N GLU A 104 0.29 -3.27 -2.31
CA GLU A 104 1.52 -3.14 -3.07
C GLU A 104 2.32 -4.44 -2.99
N VAL A 105 2.42 -5.08 -1.81
CA VAL A 105 3.04 -6.40 -1.65
C VAL A 105 2.35 -7.42 -2.56
N THR A 106 1.02 -7.45 -2.57
CA THR A 106 0.21 -8.33 -3.43
C THR A 106 0.49 -8.07 -4.92
N ARG A 107 0.54 -6.80 -5.33
CA ARG A 107 0.80 -6.42 -6.73
C ARG A 107 2.18 -6.88 -7.20
N PHE A 108 3.21 -6.66 -6.39
CA PHE A 108 4.58 -7.07 -6.73
C PHE A 108 4.78 -8.59 -6.61
N LEU A 109 4.12 -9.24 -5.65
CA LEU A 109 4.04 -10.70 -5.58
C LEU A 109 3.43 -11.27 -6.86
N PHE A 110 2.30 -10.72 -7.33
CA PHE A 110 1.63 -11.17 -8.54
C PHE A 110 2.46 -10.90 -9.79
N TRP A 111 3.10 -9.74 -9.87
CA TRP A 111 4.03 -9.40 -10.95
C TRP A 111 5.14 -10.45 -11.10
N ARG A 112 5.83 -10.78 -10.00
CA ARG A 112 6.92 -11.77 -10.01
C ARG A 112 6.44 -13.19 -10.31
N ASN A 113 5.16 -13.48 -10.06
CA ASN A 113 4.55 -14.80 -10.27
C ASN A 113 3.61 -14.85 -11.49
N LEU A 114 3.81 -13.93 -12.45
CA LEU A 114 3.13 -13.89 -13.74
C LEU A 114 1.60 -13.62 -13.67
N ILE A 115 1.06 -13.39 -12.48
CA ILE A 115 -0.36 -13.08 -12.20
C ILE A 115 -0.67 -11.64 -12.59
N ASP A 116 -1.93 -11.33 -12.93
CA ASP A 116 -2.33 -9.95 -13.22
C ASP A 116 -2.36 -9.16 -11.92
N PRO A 117 -1.51 -8.13 -11.74
CA PRO A 117 -1.38 -7.42 -10.47
C PRO A 117 -2.65 -6.66 -10.06
N TYR A 118 -3.55 -6.38 -11.00
CA TYR A 118 -4.68 -5.48 -10.81
C TYR A 118 -6.03 -6.17 -10.98
N ALA A 119 -6.13 -7.30 -11.67
CA ALA A 119 -7.40 -7.98 -11.98
C ALA A 119 -8.29 -8.18 -10.74
N ARG A 120 -7.71 -8.65 -9.64
CA ARG A 120 -8.39 -8.87 -8.36
C ARG A 120 -9.04 -7.62 -7.75
N GLU A 121 -8.66 -6.44 -8.22
CA GLU A 121 -9.10 -5.15 -7.67
C GLU A 121 -10.36 -4.60 -8.37
N TRP A 122 -10.82 -5.23 -9.46
CA TRP A 122 -11.93 -4.70 -10.26
C TRP A 122 -12.69 -5.73 -11.12
N GLN A 123 -12.08 -6.86 -11.51
CA GLN A 123 -12.76 -7.88 -12.30
C GLN A 123 -13.81 -8.59 -11.45
N ASN A 124 -14.87 -9.10 -12.10
CA ASN A 124 -15.91 -9.89 -11.44
C ASN A 124 -16.58 -9.18 -10.26
N ASP A 125 -16.78 -7.87 -10.36
CA ASP A 125 -17.30 -7.01 -9.28
C ASP A 125 -16.46 -7.02 -8.00
N CYS A 126 -15.19 -7.42 -8.07
CA CYS A 126 -14.25 -7.27 -6.98
C CYS A 126 -13.85 -5.81 -6.75
N GLY A 127 -13.30 -5.53 -5.58
CA GLY A 127 -12.89 -4.20 -5.17
C GLY A 127 -11.90 -4.22 -4.01
N ARG A 128 -11.51 -3.04 -3.53
CA ARG A 128 -10.61 -2.89 -2.39
C ARG A 128 -11.03 -1.77 -1.46
N TRP A 129 -10.80 -1.94 -0.17
CA TRP A 129 -11.14 -0.98 0.86
C TRP A 129 -10.09 -1.00 1.98
N ASP A 130 -10.07 0.02 2.82
CA ASP A 130 -9.07 0.15 3.89
C ASP A 130 -9.72 0.79 5.10
N LEU A 131 -9.66 0.10 6.24
CA LEU A 131 -10.34 0.50 7.46
C LEU A 131 -9.66 1.67 8.17
N LEU A 132 -8.36 1.93 7.93
CA LEU A 132 -7.62 2.96 8.64
C LEU A 132 -8.21 4.37 8.39
N ASP A 133 -8.48 4.72 7.14
CA ASP A 133 -9.06 6.03 6.83
C ASP A 133 -10.57 6.08 7.22
N VAL A 134 -11.27 4.95 7.32
CA VAL A 134 -12.63 4.86 7.90
C VAL A 134 -12.62 5.21 9.39
N VAL A 135 -11.66 4.67 10.13
CA VAL A 135 -11.43 4.98 11.55
C VAL A 135 -11.17 6.48 11.73
N ARG A 136 -10.30 7.06 10.89
CA ARG A 136 -10.03 8.51 10.90
C ARG A 136 -11.28 9.31 10.56
N LEU A 137 -12.10 8.86 9.60
CA LEU A 137 -13.35 9.54 9.23
C LEU A 137 -14.33 9.55 10.41
N MET A 138 -14.45 8.44 11.12
CA MET A 138 -15.26 8.36 12.33
C MET A 138 -14.72 9.28 13.43
N TYR A 139 -13.41 9.25 13.71
CA TYR A 139 -12.78 10.16 14.67
C TYR A 139 -13.06 11.65 14.33
N ALA A 140 -12.89 12.02 13.07
CA ALA A 140 -13.02 13.40 12.60
C ALA A 140 -14.47 13.91 12.68
N LEU A 141 -15.45 13.08 12.32
CA LEU A 141 -16.82 13.53 12.09
C LEU A 141 -17.81 13.03 13.13
N ARG A 142 -17.68 11.79 13.61
CA ARG A 142 -18.63 11.11 14.50
C ARG A 142 -17.90 10.26 15.56
N PRO A 143 -17.12 10.87 16.46
CA PRO A 143 -16.25 10.13 17.40
C PRO A 143 -17.03 9.35 18.46
N ASP A 144 -18.32 9.65 18.67
CA ASP A 144 -19.13 9.04 19.71
C ASP A 144 -19.29 7.53 19.50
N GLY A 145 -19.13 6.77 20.60
CA GLY A 145 -19.32 5.31 20.62
C GLY A 145 -18.03 4.49 20.58
N ILE A 146 -16.88 5.12 20.36
CA ILE A 146 -15.54 4.49 20.37
C ILE A 146 -14.64 5.18 21.40
N GLN A 147 -13.82 4.40 22.10
CA GLN A 147 -12.73 4.91 22.93
C GLN A 147 -11.51 5.20 22.06
N TRP A 148 -11.04 6.46 22.10
CA TRP A 148 -9.93 6.93 21.29
C TRP A 148 -8.64 6.97 22.14
N PRO A 149 -7.74 5.97 22.02
CA PRO A 149 -6.52 5.92 22.79
C PRO A 149 -5.61 7.11 22.45
N LYS A 150 -4.77 7.47 23.40
CA LYS A 150 -3.74 8.51 23.24
C LYS A 150 -2.35 7.89 23.38
N LYS A 151 -1.41 8.45 22.64
CA LYS A 151 0.03 8.19 22.79
C LYS A 151 0.55 8.92 24.03
N GLU A 152 1.81 8.65 24.37
CA GLU A 152 2.52 9.30 25.49
C GLU A 152 2.56 10.84 25.36
N ASP A 153 2.65 11.36 24.14
CA ASP A 153 2.62 12.79 23.84
C ASP A 153 1.20 13.41 23.89
N GLY A 154 0.18 12.62 24.27
CA GLY A 154 -1.21 13.04 24.37
C GLY A 154 -1.99 13.07 23.04
N LYS A 155 -1.33 12.81 21.90
CA LYS A 155 -1.99 12.76 20.60
C LYS A 155 -2.81 11.48 20.43
N PRO A 156 -3.88 11.49 19.63
CA PRO A 156 -4.63 10.28 19.31
C PRO A 156 -3.74 9.20 18.68
N SER A 157 -3.93 7.95 19.09
CA SER A 157 -3.35 6.80 18.41
C SER A 157 -4.38 6.17 17.47
N PHE A 158 -3.93 5.89 16.25
CA PHE A 158 -4.65 5.09 15.25
C PHE A 158 -3.92 3.79 14.96
N LYS A 159 -3.09 3.29 15.89
CA LYS A 159 -2.55 1.94 15.78
C LYS A 159 -3.68 0.94 16.07
N LEU A 160 -3.76 -0.15 15.31
CA LEU A 160 -4.79 -1.16 15.45
C LEU A 160 -4.79 -1.74 16.87
N GLU A 161 -3.62 -2.12 17.37
CA GLU A 161 -3.44 -2.65 18.73
C GLU A 161 -3.96 -1.71 19.83
N ASP A 162 -3.65 -0.42 19.73
CA ASP A 162 -4.10 0.58 20.72
C ASP A 162 -5.62 0.72 20.71
N LEU A 163 -6.22 0.79 19.52
CA LEU A 163 -7.67 0.89 19.35
C LEU A 163 -8.37 -0.39 19.83
N ALA A 164 -7.84 -1.56 19.46
CA ALA A 164 -8.38 -2.84 19.88
C ALA A 164 -8.33 -2.98 21.41
N ARG A 165 -7.20 -2.63 22.04
CA ARG A 165 -7.03 -2.64 23.50
C ARG A 165 -8.01 -1.69 24.18
N ALA A 166 -8.09 -0.44 23.73
CA ALA A 166 -8.95 0.58 24.34
C ALA A 166 -10.45 0.26 24.23
N ASN A 167 -10.84 -0.57 23.27
CA ASN A 167 -12.24 -0.94 23.02
C ASN A 167 -12.56 -2.41 23.38
N GLY A 168 -11.63 -3.13 24.02
CA GLY A 168 -11.85 -4.51 24.46
C GLY A 168 -12.04 -5.52 23.31
N LEU A 169 -11.32 -5.33 22.20
CA LEU A 169 -11.45 -6.13 20.96
C LEU A 169 -10.33 -7.16 20.78
N LEU A 170 -9.32 -7.17 21.66
CA LEU A 170 -8.19 -8.10 21.56
C LEU A 170 -8.64 -9.53 21.86
N HIS A 171 -8.12 -10.47 21.07
CA HIS A 171 -8.20 -11.91 21.34
C HIS A 171 -6.85 -12.36 21.94
N GLU A 172 -6.86 -13.29 22.88
CA GLU A 172 -5.74 -13.59 23.80
C GLU A 172 -4.48 -14.25 23.16
N SER A 173 -4.32 -14.23 21.84
CA SER A 173 -3.14 -14.78 21.14
C SER A 173 -2.32 -13.70 20.44
N ALA A 174 -1.00 -13.78 20.66
CA ALA A 174 0.06 -12.82 20.32
C ALA A 174 0.12 -12.39 18.84
N HIS A 175 0.89 -11.30 18.59
CA HIS A 175 1.19 -10.67 17.30
C HIS A 175 1.45 -11.66 16.16
N ASP A 176 0.39 -12.05 15.47
CA ASP A 176 0.43 -12.75 14.19
C ASP A 176 -0.58 -12.10 13.24
N ALA A 177 -0.35 -12.24 11.92
CA ALA A 177 -1.22 -11.63 10.91
C ALA A 177 -2.71 -12.01 11.08
N LEU A 178 -3.01 -13.20 11.63
CA LEU A 178 -4.39 -13.64 11.82
C LEU A 178 -5.09 -12.89 12.97
N SER A 179 -4.35 -12.58 14.03
CA SER A 179 -4.81 -11.76 15.16
C SER A 179 -5.15 -10.34 14.69
N ASP A 180 -4.30 -9.74 13.84
CA ASP A 180 -4.55 -8.42 13.26
C ASP A 180 -5.75 -8.41 12.31
N VAL A 181 -5.94 -9.47 11.52
CA VAL A 181 -7.15 -9.65 10.72
C VAL A 181 -8.40 -9.69 11.61
N ARG A 182 -8.38 -10.49 12.70
CA ARG A 182 -9.51 -10.58 13.65
C ARG A 182 -9.78 -9.25 14.36
N ALA A 183 -8.73 -8.54 14.79
CA ALA A 183 -8.84 -7.22 15.40
C ALA A 183 -9.43 -6.19 14.43
N THR A 184 -9.03 -6.25 13.15
CA THR A 184 -9.58 -5.40 12.09
C THR A 184 -11.08 -5.66 11.88
N ILE A 185 -11.49 -6.93 11.80
CA ILE A 185 -12.92 -7.30 11.69
C ILE A 185 -13.70 -6.80 12.92
N ALA A 186 -13.17 -7.01 14.12
CA ALA A 186 -13.83 -6.57 15.36
C ALA A 186 -14.00 -5.04 15.40
N LEU A 187 -13.00 -4.29 14.95
CA LEU A 187 -13.08 -2.83 14.85
C LEU A 187 -14.10 -2.39 13.78
N ALA A 188 -14.16 -3.07 12.64
CA ALA A 188 -15.16 -2.82 11.61
C ALA A 188 -16.59 -3.04 12.13
N ARG A 189 -16.82 -4.14 12.87
CA ARG A 189 -18.10 -4.42 13.54
C ARG A 189 -18.46 -3.32 14.53
N LEU A 190 -17.51 -2.90 15.38
CA LEU A 190 -17.73 -1.81 16.33
C LEU A 190 -18.13 -0.50 15.63
N ILE A 191 -17.42 -0.11 14.56
CA ILE A 191 -17.75 1.10 13.78
C ILE A 191 -19.15 0.98 13.17
N ARG A 192 -19.48 -0.16 12.58
CA ARG A 192 -20.80 -0.41 11.99
C ARG A 192 -21.91 -0.32 13.02
N ASP A 193 -21.72 -0.89 14.20
CA ASP A 193 -22.72 -0.90 15.27
C ASP A 193 -22.97 0.49 15.83
N LYS A 194 -21.92 1.30 15.98
CA LYS A 194 -22.02 2.65 16.56
C LYS A 194 -22.42 3.71 15.54
N GLN A 195 -21.96 3.59 14.29
CA GLN A 195 -22.14 4.59 13.24
C GLN A 195 -22.48 3.93 11.88
N PRO A 196 -23.61 3.21 11.75
CA PRO A 196 -23.92 2.42 10.55
C PRO A 196 -23.98 3.26 9.28
N LYS A 197 -24.57 4.47 9.34
CA LYS A 197 -24.63 5.38 8.18
C LYS A 197 -23.25 5.86 7.73
N LEU A 198 -22.31 6.04 8.67
CA LEU A 198 -20.93 6.42 8.35
C LEU A 198 -20.21 5.24 7.71
N PHE A 199 -20.37 4.03 8.26
CA PHE A 199 -19.83 2.81 7.71
C PHE A 199 -20.30 2.60 6.26
N ASP A 200 -21.60 2.69 6.00
CA ASP A 200 -22.18 2.52 4.64
C ASP A 200 -21.66 3.59 3.67
N PHE A 201 -21.58 4.85 4.13
CA PHE A 201 -21.05 5.95 3.34
C PHE A 201 -19.57 5.71 2.99
N ALA A 202 -18.75 5.36 3.98
CA ALA A 202 -17.32 5.11 3.82
C ALA A 202 -17.06 3.88 2.95
N PHE A 203 -17.89 2.83 3.09
CA PHE A 203 -17.86 1.68 2.22
C PHE A 203 -18.16 2.10 0.80
N GLY A 204 -19.20 2.92 0.54
CA GLY A 204 -19.50 3.42 -0.80
C GLY A 204 -18.30 4.08 -1.51
N LEU A 205 -17.40 4.72 -0.76
CA LEU A 205 -16.18 5.36 -1.28
C LEU A 205 -15.10 4.39 -1.75
N HIS A 206 -15.26 3.07 -1.57
CA HIS A 206 -14.38 2.08 -2.22
C HIS A 206 -14.49 2.14 -3.76
N ARG A 207 -15.62 2.64 -4.28
CA ARG A 207 -15.84 2.80 -5.72
C ARG A 207 -15.41 4.18 -6.19
N LYS A 208 -14.50 4.21 -7.16
CA LYS A 208 -14.01 5.45 -7.80
C LYS A 208 -15.13 6.35 -8.32
N ASP A 209 -16.23 5.78 -8.83
CA ASP A 209 -17.36 6.57 -9.37
C ASP A 209 -18.13 7.28 -8.26
N ARG A 210 -18.23 6.66 -7.08
CA ARG A 210 -18.83 7.27 -5.89
C ARG A 210 -17.95 8.40 -5.37
N VAL A 211 -16.63 8.20 -5.34
CA VAL A 211 -15.65 9.25 -5.01
C VAL A 211 -15.76 10.43 -5.98
N ALA A 212 -15.79 10.15 -7.29
CA ALA A 212 -15.97 11.17 -8.33
C ALA A 212 -17.27 11.96 -8.16
N SER A 213 -18.37 11.28 -7.79
CA SER A 213 -19.65 11.93 -7.49
C SER A 213 -19.57 12.85 -6.25
N GLU A 214 -18.91 12.43 -5.17
CA GLU A 214 -18.72 13.27 -3.97
C GLU A 214 -17.85 14.50 -4.25
N LEU A 215 -16.86 14.36 -5.13
CA LEU A 215 -15.99 15.45 -5.57
C LEU A 215 -16.61 16.33 -6.67
N GLY A 216 -17.77 15.94 -7.23
CA GLY A 216 -18.41 16.65 -8.33
C GLY A 216 -17.59 16.64 -9.62
N LEU A 217 -16.89 15.53 -9.92
CA LEU A 217 -16.04 15.43 -11.11
C LEU A 217 -16.84 15.20 -12.40
N PRO A 218 -16.40 15.74 -13.56
CA PRO A 218 -15.23 16.63 -13.71
C PRO A 218 -15.47 18.00 -13.06
N ALA A 219 -14.54 18.44 -12.20
CA ALA A 219 -14.64 19.72 -11.52
C ALA A 219 -14.26 20.82 -12.52
N MET A 220 -15.27 21.42 -13.16
CA MET A 220 -15.10 22.60 -14.00
C MET A 220 -15.13 23.86 -13.13
N ARG A 221 -14.62 24.98 -13.61
CA ARG A 221 -14.56 26.24 -12.85
C ARG A 221 -15.92 26.65 -12.29
N GLU A 222 -17.01 26.39 -13.02
CA GLU A 222 -18.38 26.75 -12.66
C GLU A 222 -19.03 25.75 -11.70
N THR A 223 -18.54 24.52 -11.64
CA THR A 223 -19.15 23.40 -10.89
C THR A 223 -18.31 22.92 -9.72
N ALA A 224 -17.04 23.32 -9.65
CA ALA A 224 -16.10 23.04 -8.57
C ALA A 224 -16.65 23.55 -7.24
N LYS A 225 -16.53 22.70 -6.22
CA LYS A 225 -17.03 22.95 -4.87
C LYS A 225 -16.00 22.52 -3.84
N PRO A 226 -15.96 23.18 -2.67
CA PRO A 226 -15.17 22.71 -1.56
C PRO A 226 -15.73 21.37 -1.05
N PHE A 227 -14.86 20.51 -0.56
CA PHE A 227 -15.21 19.21 0.01
C PHE A 227 -14.37 18.92 1.25
N LEU A 228 -14.84 18.03 2.12
CA LEU A 228 -14.04 17.55 3.25
C LEU A 228 -13.16 16.39 2.77
N HIS A 229 -11.90 16.36 3.21
CA HIS A 229 -11.02 15.21 3.00
C HIS A 229 -10.40 14.78 4.32
N VAL A 230 -10.54 13.48 4.62
CA VAL A 230 -9.86 12.86 5.76
C VAL A 230 -8.65 12.06 5.26
N SER A 231 -7.49 12.29 5.86
CA SER A 231 -6.25 11.62 5.49
C SER A 231 -5.22 11.70 6.62
N GLY A 232 -4.43 10.63 6.80
CA GLY A 232 -3.28 10.64 7.70
C GLY A 232 -2.19 11.67 7.35
N MET A 233 -2.24 12.32 6.17
CA MET A 233 -1.35 13.44 5.83
C MET A 233 -1.72 14.74 6.56
N PHE A 234 -2.92 14.82 7.14
CA PHE A 234 -3.33 15.94 7.99
C PHE A 234 -3.08 15.60 9.46
N PRO A 235 -2.61 16.55 10.28
CA PRO A 235 -2.33 16.32 11.70
C PRO A 235 -3.54 15.75 12.46
N ALA A 236 -3.29 14.84 13.40
CA ALA A 236 -4.34 14.22 14.22
C ALA A 236 -5.04 15.23 15.13
N GLU A 237 -4.34 16.31 15.49
CA GLU A 237 -4.84 17.46 16.25
C GLU A 237 -5.89 18.26 15.46
N ARG A 238 -5.85 18.21 14.11
CA ARG A 238 -6.88 18.75 13.21
C ARG A 238 -7.90 17.67 12.81
N GLY A 239 -8.00 16.58 13.55
CA GLY A 239 -8.92 15.48 13.24
C GLY A 239 -8.52 14.66 12.02
N CYS A 240 -7.28 14.77 11.53
CA CYS A 240 -6.88 14.25 10.21
C CYS A 240 -7.76 14.80 9.06
N LEU A 241 -8.31 16.01 9.20
CA LEU A 241 -9.33 16.58 8.34
C LEU A 241 -8.90 17.92 7.74
N ALA A 242 -9.23 18.12 6.46
CA ALA A 242 -9.12 19.41 5.80
C ALA A 242 -10.35 19.72 4.95
N VAL A 243 -10.60 21.01 4.72
CA VAL A 243 -11.55 21.50 3.70
C VAL A 243 -10.74 21.78 2.46
N MET A 244 -11.02 21.05 1.38
CA MET A 244 -10.19 21.05 0.18
C MET A 244 -10.93 21.67 -1.00
N TRP A 245 -10.17 22.24 -1.94
CA TRP A 245 -10.69 22.72 -3.22
C TRP A 245 -10.04 21.95 -4.38
N PRO A 246 -10.83 21.47 -5.37
CA PRO A 246 -10.27 20.80 -6.55
C PRO A 246 -9.57 21.82 -7.47
N LEU A 247 -8.26 21.65 -7.68
CA LEU A 247 -7.47 22.53 -8.56
C LEU A 247 -7.47 22.02 -10.01
N ALA A 248 -7.13 20.76 -10.21
CA ALA A 248 -7.02 20.14 -11.54
C ALA A 248 -6.98 18.62 -11.45
N SER A 249 -7.40 17.93 -12.52
CA SER A 249 -7.03 16.52 -12.72
C SER A 249 -5.52 16.40 -12.96
N HIS A 250 -4.89 15.37 -12.42
CA HIS A 250 -3.45 15.13 -12.63
C HIS A 250 -3.15 14.87 -14.12
N PRO A 251 -2.11 15.49 -14.70
CA PRO A 251 -1.89 15.49 -16.16
C PRO A 251 -1.62 14.11 -16.77
N SER A 252 -1.01 13.19 -16.02
CA SER A 252 -0.68 11.83 -16.49
C SER A 252 -1.40 10.71 -15.72
N ASN A 253 -2.12 11.03 -14.64
CA ASN A 253 -2.76 10.05 -13.77
C ASN A 253 -4.26 10.34 -13.70
N LYS A 254 -5.04 9.64 -14.54
CA LYS A 254 -6.50 9.84 -14.62
C LYS A 254 -7.26 9.58 -13.31
N ASN A 255 -6.63 8.91 -12.35
CA ASN A 255 -7.23 8.58 -11.06
C ASN A 255 -6.82 9.56 -9.96
N GLU A 256 -6.18 10.69 -10.27
CA GLU A 256 -5.68 11.62 -9.25
C GLU A 256 -6.22 13.04 -9.47
N LEU A 257 -6.76 13.61 -8.40
CA LEU A 257 -7.17 15.01 -8.30
C LEU A 257 -6.11 15.78 -7.51
N ILE A 258 -5.62 16.88 -8.06
CA ILE A 258 -4.79 17.86 -7.36
C ILE A 258 -5.74 18.79 -6.60
N ALA A 259 -5.57 18.90 -5.28
CA ALA A 259 -6.44 19.70 -4.43
C ALA A 259 -5.64 20.61 -3.48
N TRP A 260 -6.23 21.75 -3.11
CA TRP A 260 -5.67 22.75 -2.20
C TRP A 260 -6.34 22.69 -0.82
N ASP A 261 -5.58 22.76 0.28
CA ASP A 261 -6.14 22.93 1.63
C ASP A 261 -6.58 24.39 1.85
N LEU A 262 -7.88 24.59 1.96
CA LEU A 262 -8.52 25.90 2.11
C LEU A 262 -8.29 26.54 3.49
N SER A 263 -7.53 25.93 4.42
CA SER A 263 -6.99 26.68 5.56
C SER A 263 -5.94 27.71 5.15
N HIS A 264 -5.46 27.67 3.91
CA HIS A 264 -4.45 28.57 3.37
C HIS A 264 -4.99 29.38 2.19
N ASP A 265 -4.52 30.63 2.04
CA ASP A 265 -4.90 31.53 0.94
C ASP A 265 -4.26 31.06 -0.39
N PRO A 266 -5.06 30.68 -1.40
CA PRO A 266 -4.54 30.22 -2.68
C PRO A 266 -4.07 31.35 -3.61
N SER A 267 -4.15 32.62 -3.20
CA SER A 267 -3.71 33.77 -4.02
C SER A 267 -2.27 33.64 -4.49
N GLU A 268 -1.40 33.02 -3.68
CA GLU A 268 0.01 32.80 -4.05
C GLU A 268 0.18 31.98 -5.33
N LEU A 269 -0.77 31.10 -5.67
CA LEU A 269 -0.68 30.28 -6.88
C LEU A 269 -0.72 31.10 -8.18
N ARG A 270 -1.22 32.34 -8.16
CA ARG A 270 -1.35 33.19 -9.36
C ARG A 270 0.01 33.53 -9.98
N ASP A 271 1.01 33.72 -9.12
CA ASP A 271 2.29 34.32 -9.51
C ASP A 271 3.44 33.29 -9.53
N LEU A 272 3.19 32.04 -9.13
CA LEU A 272 4.20 30.99 -9.09
C LEU A 272 4.41 30.32 -10.45
N ASP A 273 5.67 30.22 -10.87
CA ASP A 273 6.07 29.42 -12.03
C ASP A 273 6.16 27.91 -11.69
N ALA A 274 6.29 27.10 -12.74
CA ALA A 274 6.33 25.64 -12.60
C ALA A 274 7.54 25.14 -11.80
N ASP A 275 8.71 25.80 -11.92
CA ASP A 275 9.93 25.38 -11.22
C ASP A 275 9.83 25.65 -9.71
N THR A 276 9.27 26.80 -9.34
CA THR A 276 9.02 27.18 -7.94
C THR A 276 7.96 26.28 -7.31
N LEU A 277 6.87 25.98 -8.02
CA LEU A 277 5.87 25.00 -7.59
C LEU A 277 6.52 23.63 -7.37
N ARG A 278 7.34 23.16 -8.32
CA ARG A 278 8.03 21.86 -8.24
C ARG A 278 8.98 21.80 -7.04
N LEU A 279 9.76 22.85 -6.82
CA LEU A 279 10.65 22.98 -5.67
C LEU A 279 9.86 22.88 -4.35
N ARG A 280 8.76 23.62 -4.21
CA ARG A 280 7.95 23.64 -2.98
C ARG A 280 7.13 22.38 -2.74
N LEU A 281 6.79 21.62 -3.79
CA LEU A 281 5.98 20.39 -3.68
C LEU A 281 6.82 19.15 -3.42
N PHE A 282 7.96 19.01 -4.11
CA PHE A 282 8.72 17.76 -4.14
C PHE A 282 10.01 17.78 -3.31
N THR A 283 10.40 18.93 -2.76
CA THR A 283 11.54 19.02 -1.82
C THR A 283 11.06 18.74 -0.40
N ARG A 284 11.76 17.86 0.35
CA ARG A 284 11.44 17.61 1.76
C ARG A 284 11.47 18.92 2.53
N THR A 285 10.56 19.10 3.49
CA THR A 285 10.41 20.37 4.20
C THR A 285 11.72 20.84 4.87
N ALA A 286 12.52 19.90 5.40
CA ALA A 286 13.82 20.19 6.01
C ALA A 286 14.89 20.66 5.00
N ASP A 287 14.70 20.35 3.71
CA ASP A 287 15.63 20.69 2.63
C ASP A 287 15.16 21.91 1.82
N LEU A 288 14.04 22.53 2.20
CA LEU A 288 13.55 23.74 1.52
C LEU A 288 14.45 24.94 1.85
N PRO A 289 14.65 25.88 0.90
CA PRO A 289 15.36 27.13 1.18
C PRO A 289 14.75 27.90 2.36
N GLU A 290 15.58 28.61 3.11
CA GLU A 290 15.14 29.42 4.25
C GLU A 290 14.03 30.40 3.85
N GLY A 291 12.98 30.49 4.67
CA GLY A 291 11.79 31.31 4.42
C GLY A 291 10.78 30.71 3.42
N MET A 292 11.11 29.59 2.76
CA MET A 292 10.21 28.90 1.84
C MET A 292 9.39 27.83 2.55
N VAL A 293 8.07 27.85 2.34
CA VAL A 293 7.15 26.87 2.94
C VAL A 293 6.59 25.92 1.87
N ARG A 294 6.39 24.65 2.25
CA ARG A 294 5.72 23.67 1.41
C ARG A 294 4.32 24.16 1.04
N LEU A 295 3.93 23.99 -0.21
CA LEU A 295 2.59 24.36 -0.67
C LEU A 295 1.54 23.39 -0.08
N PRO A 296 0.37 23.90 0.33
CA PRO A 296 -0.74 23.11 0.87
C PRO A 296 -1.54 22.39 -0.24
N VAL A 297 -0.83 21.75 -1.16
CA VAL A 297 -1.38 20.95 -2.26
C VAL A 297 -1.27 19.47 -1.91
N LYS A 298 -2.32 18.72 -2.20
CA LYS A 298 -2.37 17.27 -2.01
C LYS A 298 -3.00 16.58 -3.21
N GLY A 299 -2.37 15.49 -3.66
CA GLY A 299 -2.97 14.53 -4.58
C GLY A 299 -4.00 13.63 -3.88
N ILE A 300 -5.18 13.49 -4.47
CA ILE A 300 -6.26 12.61 -3.99
C ILE A 300 -6.49 11.54 -5.05
N HIS A 301 -6.17 10.30 -4.70
CA HIS A 301 -6.23 9.15 -5.60
C HIS A 301 -7.61 8.49 -5.48
N LEU A 302 -8.44 8.61 -6.53
CA LEU A 302 -9.81 8.09 -6.58
C LEU A 302 -9.87 6.56 -6.42
N ASN A 303 -8.84 5.84 -6.85
CA ASN A 303 -8.75 4.38 -6.80
C ASN A 303 -8.07 3.84 -5.52
N LYS A 304 -7.84 4.69 -4.53
CA LYS A 304 -7.26 4.35 -3.22
C LYS A 304 -8.26 4.62 -2.08
N SER A 305 -9.55 4.42 -2.35
CA SER A 305 -10.66 4.57 -1.40
C SER A 305 -10.58 5.81 -0.51
N PRO A 306 -10.38 7.02 -1.08
CA PRO A 306 -10.13 8.23 -0.29
C PRO A 306 -11.40 8.67 0.44
N MET A 307 -11.26 9.00 1.72
CA MET A 307 -12.37 9.54 2.52
C MET A 307 -12.63 11.00 2.13
N VAL A 308 -13.64 11.20 1.29
CA VAL A 308 -14.06 12.51 0.79
C VAL A 308 -15.55 12.71 1.03
N VAL A 309 -15.96 13.92 1.39
CA VAL A 309 -17.37 14.26 1.64
C VAL A 309 -17.70 15.59 0.97
N GLY A 310 -18.53 15.56 -0.07
CA GLY A 310 -18.91 16.77 -0.82
C GLY A 310 -19.82 17.70 -0.03
N ASN A 311 -20.60 17.16 0.92
CA ASN A 311 -21.48 17.95 1.78
C ASN A 311 -20.74 18.43 3.03
N LEU A 312 -20.28 19.69 3.01
CA LEU A 312 -19.60 20.32 4.16
C LEU A 312 -20.43 20.33 5.44
N ARG A 313 -21.77 20.32 5.37
CA ARG A 313 -22.65 20.28 6.56
C ARG A 313 -22.48 19.01 7.39
N THR A 314 -21.80 18.00 6.84
CA THR A 314 -21.46 16.78 7.58
C THR A 314 -20.50 17.09 8.75
N LEU A 315 -19.67 18.13 8.63
CA LEU A 315 -18.88 18.67 9.72
C LEU A 315 -19.77 19.57 10.59
N ALA A 316 -20.12 19.07 11.78
CA ALA A 316 -20.91 19.85 12.74
C ALA A 316 -20.09 21.05 13.28
N PRO A 317 -20.72 22.19 13.61
CA PRO A 317 -20.01 23.36 14.14
C PRO A 317 -19.11 23.06 15.35
N ALA A 318 -19.59 22.26 16.30
CA ALA A 318 -18.78 21.84 17.46
C ALA A 318 -17.55 21.01 17.08
N MET A 319 -17.63 20.21 16.00
CA MET A 319 -16.48 19.46 15.49
C MET A 319 -15.52 20.38 14.72
N ALA A 320 -16.03 21.35 13.96
CA ALA A 320 -15.20 22.36 13.32
C ALA A 320 -14.41 23.17 14.36
N GLU A 321 -15.06 23.61 15.44
CA GLU A 321 -14.43 24.29 16.57
C GLU A 321 -13.38 23.39 17.25
N ARG A 322 -13.74 22.13 17.55
CA ARG A 322 -12.82 21.15 18.15
C ARG A 322 -11.53 20.98 17.36
N TRP A 323 -11.60 21.00 16.03
CA TRP A 323 -10.44 20.82 15.14
C TRP A 323 -9.80 22.13 14.68
N GLY A 324 -10.30 23.29 15.12
CA GLY A 324 -9.79 24.59 14.70
C GLY A 324 -10.00 24.86 13.20
N ILE A 325 -11.09 24.35 12.60
CA ILE A 325 -11.43 24.54 11.19
C ILE A 325 -12.34 25.77 11.05
N ASP A 326 -11.80 26.85 10.50
CA ASP A 326 -12.56 28.04 10.13
C ASP A 326 -13.22 27.85 8.74
N LEU A 327 -14.50 27.47 8.75
CA LEU A 327 -15.28 27.28 7.53
C LEU A 327 -15.51 28.58 6.76
N ASP A 328 -15.62 29.72 7.44
CA ASP A 328 -15.84 31.00 6.78
C ASP A 328 -14.57 31.46 6.05
N ALA A 329 -13.40 31.29 6.66
CA ALA A 329 -12.11 31.48 6.00
C ALA A 329 -11.97 30.55 4.78
N ALA A 330 -12.31 29.26 4.95
CA ALA A 330 -12.26 28.31 3.85
C ALA A 330 -13.15 28.73 2.68
N MET A 331 -14.35 29.29 2.94
CA MET A 331 -15.23 29.79 1.86
C MET A 331 -14.69 31.04 1.18
N ARG A 332 -14.01 31.94 1.91
CA ARG A 332 -13.30 33.08 1.31
C ARG A 332 -12.17 32.61 0.39
N HIS A 333 -11.36 31.67 0.86
CA HIS A 333 -10.29 31.07 0.06
C HIS A 333 -10.84 30.28 -1.14
N ALA A 334 -11.99 29.62 -1.01
CA ALA A 334 -12.63 28.92 -2.12
C ALA A 334 -13.04 29.89 -3.25
N ALA A 335 -13.53 31.08 -2.91
CA ALA A 335 -13.82 32.12 -3.90
C ALA A 335 -12.54 32.57 -4.64
N ILE A 336 -11.43 32.73 -3.93
CA ILE A 336 -10.13 33.05 -4.53
C ILE A 336 -9.67 31.92 -5.46
N ALA A 337 -9.79 30.66 -5.01
CA ALA A 337 -9.39 29.47 -5.78
C ALA A 337 -10.19 29.33 -7.08
N ARG A 338 -11.52 29.55 -7.02
CA ARG A 338 -12.39 29.58 -8.20
C ARG A 338 -11.94 30.63 -9.22
N ASP A 339 -11.43 31.76 -8.71
CA ASP A 339 -11.08 32.91 -9.54
C ASP A 339 -9.62 32.89 -10.03
N LEU A 340 -8.85 31.83 -9.73
CA LEU A 340 -7.51 31.61 -10.27
C LEU A 340 -7.51 31.56 -11.81
N PRO A 341 -6.37 31.91 -12.46
CA PRO A 341 -6.20 31.69 -13.89
C PRO A 341 -6.19 30.18 -14.22
N ASP A 342 -6.34 29.83 -15.50
CA ASP A 342 -6.13 28.45 -15.93
C ASP A 342 -4.66 28.05 -15.74
N MET A 343 -4.44 27.10 -14.85
CA MET A 343 -3.11 26.58 -14.51
C MET A 343 -2.82 25.22 -15.18
N SER A 344 -3.65 24.73 -16.09
CA SER A 344 -3.52 23.39 -16.69
C SER A 344 -2.13 23.16 -17.32
N ALA A 345 -1.61 24.16 -18.05
CA ALA A 345 -0.26 24.08 -18.64
C ALA A 345 0.86 24.09 -17.59
N ILE A 346 0.66 24.78 -16.45
CA ILE A 346 1.61 24.81 -15.33
C ILE A 346 1.63 23.44 -14.66
N TRP A 347 0.47 22.86 -14.34
CA TRP A 347 0.39 21.52 -13.72
C TRP A 347 1.05 20.45 -14.59
N SER A 348 0.87 20.51 -15.91
CA SER A 348 1.55 19.60 -16.84
C SER A 348 3.08 19.69 -16.73
N LYS A 349 3.65 20.87 -16.51
CA LYS A 349 5.11 21.06 -16.34
C LYS A 349 5.56 20.63 -14.94
N VAL A 350 4.80 20.98 -13.90
CA VAL A 350 5.11 20.64 -12.50
C VAL A 350 5.21 19.12 -12.30
N TYR A 351 4.25 18.37 -12.87
CA TYR A 351 4.17 16.91 -12.72
C TYR A 351 4.85 16.13 -13.86
N ALA A 352 5.62 16.82 -14.71
CA ALA A 352 6.46 16.13 -15.69
C ALA A 352 7.56 15.37 -14.93
N ARG A 353 7.57 14.04 -15.05
CA ARG A 353 8.55 13.20 -14.36
C ARG A 353 9.90 13.28 -15.07
N PRO A 354 11.01 13.46 -14.33
CA PRO A 354 12.34 13.26 -14.89
C PRO A 354 12.50 11.79 -15.31
N LYS A 355 13.41 11.53 -16.27
CA LYS A 355 13.82 10.16 -16.57
C LYS A 355 14.61 9.63 -15.38
N GLU A 356 14.05 8.67 -14.66
CA GLU A 356 14.76 7.92 -13.63
C GLU A 356 15.55 6.78 -14.27
N ALA A 357 16.52 6.25 -13.52
CA ALA A 357 17.18 5.01 -13.91
C ALA A 357 16.16 3.88 -13.95
N THR A 358 16.27 3.00 -14.95
CA THR A 358 15.42 1.80 -15.02
C THR A 358 15.67 0.96 -13.78
N PRO A 359 14.63 0.66 -12.97
CA PRO A 359 14.80 -0.21 -11.81
C PRO A 359 15.04 -1.66 -12.26
N ASP A 360 15.42 -2.51 -11.31
CA ASP A 360 15.44 -3.97 -11.53
C ASP A 360 14.03 -4.47 -11.90
N VAL A 361 13.95 -5.54 -12.71
CA VAL A 361 12.68 -6.01 -13.25
C VAL A 361 11.68 -6.44 -12.17
N ASP A 362 12.12 -6.92 -11.00
CA ASP A 362 11.22 -7.28 -9.90
C ASP A 362 10.48 -6.05 -9.35
N GLU A 363 11.11 -4.86 -9.45
CA GLU A 363 10.59 -3.58 -8.98
C GLU A 363 9.90 -2.76 -10.09
N ASP A 364 9.98 -3.21 -11.35
CA ASP A 364 9.54 -2.45 -12.53
C ASP A 364 8.07 -2.67 -12.92
N LEU A 365 7.20 -3.07 -11.98
CA LEU A 365 5.75 -3.18 -12.24
C LEU A 365 5.17 -1.89 -12.83
N TYR A 366 5.58 -0.74 -12.31
CA TYR A 366 5.04 0.56 -12.70
C TYR A 366 5.73 1.20 -13.91
N GLY A 367 6.68 0.51 -14.56
CA GLY A 367 7.28 0.94 -15.84
C GLY A 367 6.31 0.93 -17.03
N GLY A 368 5.16 0.27 -16.90
CA GLY A 368 4.12 0.23 -17.92
C GLY A 368 3.13 -0.91 -17.71
N PHE A 369 1.94 -0.81 -18.30
CA PHE A 369 0.96 -1.90 -18.29
C PHE A 369 1.32 -2.98 -19.31
N VAL A 370 1.23 -4.24 -18.90
CA VAL A 370 1.39 -5.39 -19.81
C VAL A 370 0.25 -5.42 -20.83
N GLY A 371 0.58 -5.59 -22.10
CA GLY A 371 -0.40 -5.67 -23.19
C GLY A 371 -1.27 -6.93 -23.13
N ASN A 372 -2.45 -6.88 -23.75
CA ASN A 372 -3.40 -8.01 -23.75
C ASN A 372 -2.83 -9.30 -24.38
N ALA A 373 -1.93 -9.19 -25.36
CA ALA A 373 -1.29 -10.34 -25.99
C ALA A 373 -0.36 -11.07 -25.01
N ASP A 374 0.57 -10.32 -24.40
CA ASP A 374 1.46 -10.84 -23.36
C ASP A 374 0.69 -11.34 -22.14
N ARG A 375 -0.42 -10.71 -21.76
CA ARG A 375 -1.27 -11.22 -20.67
C ARG A 375 -1.84 -12.59 -20.96
N ARG A 376 -2.31 -12.84 -22.19
CA ARG A 376 -2.77 -14.18 -22.59
C ARG A 376 -1.63 -15.20 -22.58
N ARG A 377 -0.44 -14.82 -23.06
CA ARG A 377 0.77 -15.67 -23.03
C ARG A 377 1.12 -16.05 -21.58
N LEU A 378 1.16 -15.09 -20.67
CA LEU A 378 1.48 -15.33 -19.25
C LEU A 378 0.43 -16.23 -18.57
N ASN A 379 -0.86 -16.07 -18.88
CA ASN A 379 -1.90 -16.97 -18.38
C ASN A 379 -1.74 -18.41 -18.91
N GLN A 380 -1.27 -18.58 -20.16
CA GLN A 380 -0.98 -19.90 -20.73
C GLN A 380 0.22 -20.54 -20.04
N LEU A 381 1.29 -19.79 -19.81
CA LEU A 381 2.50 -20.27 -19.13
C LEU A 381 2.20 -20.74 -17.71
N ARG A 382 1.34 -20.03 -16.97
CA ARG A 382 0.90 -20.43 -15.63
C ARG A 382 0.10 -21.75 -15.60
N ALA A 383 -0.44 -22.19 -16.73
CA ALA A 383 -1.17 -23.45 -16.84
C ALA A 383 -0.29 -24.64 -17.24
N LEU A 384 0.98 -24.40 -17.59
CA LEU A 384 1.94 -25.45 -17.92
C LEU A 384 2.48 -26.12 -16.67
N SER A 385 2.86 -27.39 -16.80
CA SER A 385 3.72 -28.06 -15.81
C SER A 385 5.12 -27.42 -15.78
N PRO A 386 5.87 -27.55 -14.67
CA PRO A 386 7.24 -27.06 -14.59
C PRO A 386 8.15 -27.59 -15.71
N GLU A 387 7.98 -28.86 -16.11
CA GLU A 387 8.77 -29.51 -17.16
C GLU A 387 8.44 -28.98 -18.56
N GLU A 388 7.18 -28.61 -18.81
CA GLU A 388 6.75 -27.94 -20.04
C GLU A 388 7.28 -26.50 -20.06
N LEU A 389 7.16 -25.79 -18.94
CA LEU A 389 7.63 -24.41 -18.80
C LEU A 389 9.13 -24.28 -19.04
N ALA A 390 9.94 -25.26 -18.61
CA ALA A 390 11.38 -25.30 -18.86
C ALA A 390 11.75 -25.39 -20.36
N LYS A 391 10.87 -25.97 -21.18
CA LYS A 391 11.07 -26.14 -22.63
C LYS A 391 10.44 -25.03 -23.45
N ASP A 392 9.61 -24.19 -22.83
CA ASP A 392 8.91 -23.11 -23.51
C ASP A 392 9.88 -22.04 -24.04
N ARG A 393 9.53 -21.44 -25.18
CA ARG A 393 10.31 -20.40 -25.88
C ARG A 393 9.44 -19.21 -26.25
N THR A 394 8.44 -18.92 -25.43
CA THR A 394 7.54 -17.78 -25.61
C THR A 394 8.34 -16.49 -25.64
N GLY A 395 8.08 -15.66 -26.65
CA GLY A 395 8.57 -14.27 -26.69
C GLY A 395 7.46 -13.30 -26.29
N PHE A 396 7.87 -12.14 -25.78
CA PHE A 396 6.97 -11.09 -25.33
C PHE A 396 7.15 -9.80 -26.14
N ASP A 397 6.09 -9.00 -26.19
CA ASP A 397 6.17 -7.66 -26.77
C ASP A 397 6.79 -6.69 -25.73
N ASP A 398 6.51 -6.93 -24.45
CA ASP A 398 7.12 -6.25 -23.30
C ASP A 398 8.44 -6.92 -22.88
N GLY A 399 9.56 -6.24 -23.15
CA GLY A 399 10.91 -6.77 -22.92
C GLY A 399 11.27 -7.03 -21.45
N ARG A 400 10.43 -6.64 -20.49
CA ARG A 400 10.62 -6.98 -19.07
C ARG A 400 10.31 -8.45 -18.80
N LEU A 401 9.36 -9.01 -19.55
CA LEU A 401 8.75 -10.30 -19.22
C LEU A 401 9.68 -11.50 -19.43
N ASP A 402 10.66 -11.40 -20.34
CA ASP A 402 11.66 -12.46 -20.53
C ASP A 402 12.50 -12.66 -19.26
N GLU A 403 12.94 -11.57 -18.62
CA GLU A 403 13.69 -11.62 -17.36
C GLU A 403 12.80 -12.07 -16.19
N VAL A 404 11.55 -11.57 -16.12
CA VAL A 404 10.59 -12.01 -15.09
C VAL A 404 10.35 -13.52 -15.18
N LEU A 405 10.13 -14.04 -16.39
CA LEU A 405 9.90 -15.47 -16.61
C LEU A 405 11.12 -16.32 -16.24
N PHE A 406 12.33 -15.87 -16.61
CA PHE A 406 13.56 -16.53 -16.22
C PHE A 406 13.69 -16.63 -14.69
N ARG A 407 13.52 -15.51 -13.98
CA ARG A 407 13.61 -15.47 -12.51
C ARG A 407 12.50 -16.27 -11.83
N TYR A 408 11.29 -16.24 -12.38
CA TYR A 408 10.19 -17.06 -11.91
C TYR A 408 10.55 -18.55 -11.95
N ARG A 409 11.10 -19.04 -13.08
CA ARG A 409 11.57 -20.42 -13.18
C ARG A 409 12.71 -20.72 -12.21
N ALA A 410 13.74 -19.86 -12.17
CA ALA A 410 14.93 -20.09 -11.37
C ALA A 410 14.67 -20.10 -9.85
N ARG A 411 13.70 -19.31 -9.38
CA ARG A 411 13.31 -19.27 -7.97
C ARG A 411 12.45 -20.45 -7.53
N ASN A 412 11.64 -21.02 -8.44
CA ASN A 412 10.65 -22.02 -8.10
C ASN A 412 11.08 -23.46 -8.45
N TRP A 413 11.86 -23.63 -9.53
CA TRP A 413 12.34 -24.94 -10.02
C TRP A 413 13.78 -24.85 -10.55
N PRO A 414 14.76 -24.50 -9.69
CA PRO A 414 16.18 -24.38 -10.08
C PRO A 414 16.73 -25.68 -10.70
N GLU A 415 16.22 -26.84 -10.30
CA GLU A 415 16.60 -28.16 -10.81
C GLU A 415 16.20 -28.41 -12.27
N LEU A 416 15.29 -27.59 -12.82
CA LEU A 416 14.84 -27.68 -14.22
C LEU A 416 15.52 -26.66 -15.14
N LEU A 417 16.49 -25.90 -14.63
CA LEU A 417 17.28 -24.98 -15.44
C LEU A 417 18.27 -25.73 -16.33
N ALA A 418 18.46 -25.25 -17.56
CA ALA A 418 19.56 -25.70 -18.40
C ALA A 418 20.92 -25.29 -17.78
N PRO A 419 22.04 -25.97 -18.11
CA PRO A 419 23.36 -25.64 -17.55
C PRO A 419 23.73 -24.16 -17.68
N GLU A 420 23.46 -23.53 -18.82
CA GLU A 420 23.75 -22.11 -19.05
C GLU A 420 22.82 -21.19 -18.22
N GLU A 421 21.60 -21.64 -17.94
CA GLU A 421 20.65 -20.94 -17.08
C GLU A 421 21.04 -21.03 -15.60
N VAL A 422 21.63 -22.16 -15.16
CA VAL A 422 22.19 -22.31 -13.82
C VAL A 422 23.36 -21.34 -13.62
N GLU A 423 24.31 -21.28 -14.57
CA GLU A 423 25.43 -20.32 -14.52
C GLU A 423 24.93 -18.88 -14.45
N ARG A 424 23.91 -18.53 -15.25
CA ARG A 424 23.28 -17.20 -15.22
C ARG A 424 22.61 -16.92 -13.89
N TRP A 425 21.93 -17.91 -13.30
CA TRP A 425 21.25 -17.76 -12.01
C TRP A 425 22.25 -17.54 -10.88
N GLU A 426 23.34 -18.31 -10.84
CA GLU A 426 24.41 -18.11 -9.86
C GLU A 426 25.08 -16.75 -10.00
N ALA A 427 25.37 -16.31 -11.24
CA ALA A 427 25.90 -14.97 -11.48
C ALA A 427 24.96 -13.86 -10.96
N LEU A 428 23.65 -14.03 -11.10
CA LEU A 428 22.64 -13.11 -10.56
C LEU A 428 22.65 -13.12 -9.03
N ARG A 429 22.68 -14.30 -8.40
CA ARG A 429 22.77 -14.43 -6.93
C ARG A 429 24.02 -13.75 -6.40
N VAL A 430 25.18 -13.94 -7.03
CA VAL A 430 26.43 -13.26 -6.68
C VAL A 430 26.28 -11.75 -6.80
N ALA A 431 25.73 -11.26 -7.91
CA ALA A 431 25.53 -9.83 -8.13
C ALA A 431 24.62 -9.19 -7.07
N ARG A 432 23.57 -9.89 -6.63
CA ARG A 432 22.68 -9.41 -5.57
C ARG A 432 23.30 -9.49 -4.18
N LEU A 433 23.71 -10.69 -3.77
CA LEU A 433 24.09 -11.00 -2.40
C LEU A 433 25.47 -10.45 -2.01
N PHE A 434 26.37 -10.24 -2.97
CA PHE A 434 27.69 -9.66 -2.70
C PHE A 434 27.86 -8.24 -3.22
N LYS A 435 27.25 -7.87 -4.36
CA LYS A 435 27.47 -6.56 -4.99
C LYS A 435 26.30 -5.57 -4.83
N GLY A 436 25.16 -6.02 -4.31
CA GLY A 436 23.99 -5.18 -4.08
C GLY A 436 23.33 -4.69 -5.38
N GLU A 437 23.50 -5.41 -6.49
CA GLU A 437 22.92 -5.01 -7.78
C GLU A 437 21.40 -4.90 -7.70
N GLY A 438 20.84 -3.88 -8.36
CA GLY A 438 19.41 -3.55 -8.26
C GLY A 438 18.99 -2.98 -6.90
N GLY A 439 19.94 -2.66 -6.01
CA GLY A 439 19.64 -2.20 -4.65
C GLY A 439 19.32 -3.34 -3.67
N ALA A 440 19.74 -4.57 -3.97
CA ALA A 440 19.61 -5.69 -3.05
C ALA A 440 20.48 -5.50 -1.79
N ARG A 441 20.03 -6.05 -0.65
CA ARG A 441 20.84 -6.15 0.56
C ARG A 441 21.97 -7.16 0.34
N THR A 442 23.19 -6.80 0.70
CA THR A 442 24.34 -7.71 0.66
C THR A 442 24.52 -8.47 1.96
N ILE A 443 25.27 -9.58 1.92
CA ILE A 443 25.65 -10.34 3.12
C ILE A 443 26.44 -9.46 4.11
N GLU A 444 27.37 -8.65 3.61
CA GLU A 444 28.13 -7.71 4.44
C GLU A 444 27.23 -6.68 5.14
N GLN A 445 26.24 -6.14 4.42
CA GLN A 445 25.26 -5.22 4.99
C GLN A 445 24.40 -5.92 6.04
N LEU A 446 23.91 -7.12 5.75
CA LEU A 446 23.13 -7.90 6.71
C LEU A 446 23.92 -8.15 8.00
N PHE A 447 25.17 -8.60 7.90
CA PHE A 447 26.00 -8.87 9.08
C PHE A 447 26.25 -7.59 9.89
N SER A 448 26.52 -6.47 9.21
CA SER A 448 26.69 -5.18 9.90
C SER A 448 25.41 -4.72 10.61
N GLU A 449 24.23 -4.92 9.99
CA GLU A 449 22.92 -4.62 10.60
C GLU A 449 22.66 -5.52 11.81
N VAL A 450 22.96 -6.82 11.69
CA VAL A 450 22.77 -7.80 12.77
C VAL A 450 23.68 -7.50 13.97
N ASP A 451 24.96 -7.22 13.74
CA ASP A 451 25.92 -6.86 14.80
C ASP A 451 25.43 -5.63 15.58
N ALA A 452 24.98 -4.58 14.86
CA ALA A 452 24.48 -3.36 15.48
C ALA A 452 23.21 -3.57 16.31
N LEU A 453 22.29 -4.40 15.84
CA LEU A 453 21.05 -4.70 16.58
C LEU A 453 21.31 -5.60 17.79
N SER A 454 22.27 -6.50 17.70
CA SER A 454 22.65 -7.43 18.78
C SER A 454 23.14 -6.70 20.03
N GLU A 455 23.67 -5.48 19.91
CA GLU A 455 24.11 -4.68 21.07
C GLU A 455 22.98 -4.35 22.07
N THR A 456 21.72 -4.36 21.60
CA THR A 456 20.55 -3.96 22.39
C THR A 456 19.41 -4.97 22.37
N ALA A 457 19.61 -6.11 21.71
CA ALA A 457 18.62 -7.17 21.61
C ALA A 457 18.40 -7.85 22.98
N ASP A 458 17.18 -8.35 23.22
CA ASP A 458 16.92 -9.29 24.30
C ASP A 458 17.22 -10.73 23.84
N GLU A 459 17.08 -11.70 24.73
CA GLU A 459 17.38 -13.13 24.46
C GLU A 459 16.64 -13.64 23.20
N ARG A 460 15.37 -13.26 23.03
CA ARG A 460 14.58 -13.61 21.84
C ARG A 460 15.15 -12.93 20.59
N GLY A 461 15.53 -11.67 20.69
CA GLY A 461 16.15 -10.92 19.60
C GLY A 461 17.48 -11.53 19.16
N GLU A 462 18.33 -11.93 20.10
CA GLU A 462 19.61 -12.60 19.82
C GLU A 462 19.41 -13.91 19.07
N GLU A 463 18.42 -14.73 19.45
CA GLU A 463 18.08 -15.97 18.73
C GLU A 463 17.65 -15.71 17.28
N ILE A 464 16.79 -14.71 17.07
CA ILE A 464 16.33 -14.31 15.73
C ILE A 464 17.52 -13.83 14.89
N LEU A 465 18.36 -12.97 15.45
CA LEU A 465 19.52 -12.39 14.79
C LEU A 465 20.56 -13.46 14.44
N GLY A 466 20.83 -14.41 15.35
CA GLY A 466 21.68 -15.57 15.09
C GLY A 466 21.17 -16.42 13.92
N ALA A 467 19.86 -16.65 13.85
CA ALA A 467 19.25 -17.35 12.72
C ALA A 467 19.49 -16.63 11.38
N LEU A 468 19.56 -15.29 11.36
CA LEU A 468 19.83 -14.56 10.11
C LEU A 468 21.27 -14.76 9.60
N TYR A 469 22.25 -14.91 10.50
CA TYR A 469 23.61 -15.30 10.12
C TYR A 469 23.61 -16.67 9.43
N GLU A 470 23.04 -17.67 10.10
CA GLU A 470 22.99 -19.04 9.57
C GLU A 470 22.29 -19.11 8.22
N TYR A 471 21.20 -18.35 8.04
CA TYR A 471 20.49 -18.30 6.77
C TYR A 471 21.35 -17.70 5.65
N ALA A 472 22.05 -16.60 5.93
CA ALA A 472 22.91 -15.94 4.95
C ALA A 472 24.08 -16.83 4.52
N GLU A 473 24.71 -17.55 5.46
CA GLU A 473 25.75 -18.52 5.16
C GLU A 473 25.22 -19.68 4.31
N ALA A 474 24.03 -20.20 4.65
CA ALA A 474 23.42 -21.32 3.93
C ALA A 474 23.06 -20.99 2.47
N ILE A 475 22.72 -19.74 2.17
CA ILE A 475 22.38 -19.30 0.81
C ILE A 475 23.50 -18.56 0.08
N ALA A 476 24.69 -18.43 0.67
CA ALA A 476 25.81 -17.78 0.01
C ALA A 476 26.23 -18.59 -1.24
N PRO A 477 26.35 -17.96 -2.42
CA PRO A 477 26.92 -18.63 -3.60
C PRO A 477 28.35 -19.08 -3.33
N GLU A 478 28.74 -20.24 -3.89
CA GLU A 478 30.13 -20.70 -3.83
C GLU A 478 31.05 -19.71 -4.58
N ALA A 479 32.17 -19.35 -3.95
CA ALA A 479 33.10 -18.33 -4.42
C ALA A 479 34.03 -18.79 -5.54
#